data_AF-Q2VB10-F1
#
_entry.id   AF-Q2VB10-F1
#
_cell.length_a   1.000
_cell.length_b   1.000
_cell.length_c   1.000
_cell.angle_alpha   90.00
_cell.angle_beta   90.00
_cell.angle_gamma   90.00
#
_symmetry.space_group_name_H-M   'P 1'
#
loop_
_entity.id
_entity.type
_entity.pdbx_description
1 polymer ?
#
loop_
_entity_poly.entity_id
_entity_poly.type
_entity_poly.pdbx_seq_one_letter_code
_entity_poly.pdbx_strand_id
1 'polypeptide(L)'
;KNMISGAAQADVALLMVPADGNFTTAIQKGNHKLGEIQGQTRQHARLLVLLGVKQLLIGVNKMDSDPAGPYKKERFVEISDEMKSMLVKVGWKKEFVDKSVPILPISGWQGDNLITKSTNMTWWEGQKVVNTKGEEVNVVTLRDALNSFVTLPERKGDAAMRVPISGI
;
A
#
# COMPACT_ATOMS: atom_id res chain seq x y z
N LYS A 1 -18.45 3.80 3.38
CA LYS A 1 -19.34 2.67 3.73
C LYS A 1 -18.89 1.37 3.05
N ASN A 2 -18.79 1.33 1.72
CA ASN A 2 -18.44 0.11 0.96
C ASN A 2 -17.00 -0.40 1.16
N MET A 3 -16.06 0.50 1.50
CA MET A 3 -14.67 0.11 1.76
C MET A 3 -14.51 -0.75 3.02
N ILE A 4 -15.36 -0.56 4.04
CA ILE A 4 -15.27 -1.28 5.32
C ILE A 4 -15.67 -2.75 5.14
N SER A 5 -16.75 -3.03 4.42
CA SER A 5 -17.19 -4.40 4.15
C SER A 5 -16.19 -5.18 3.30
N GLY A 6 -15.56 -4.53 2.32
CA GLY A 6 -14.50 -5.16 1.51
C GLY A 6 -13.22 -5.42 2.31
N ALA A 7 -12.78 -4.44 3.10
CA ALA A 7 -11.58 -4.59 3.92
C ALA A 7 -11.73 -5.60 5.06
N ALA A 8 -12.95 -5.83 5.57
CA ALA A 8 -13.23 -6.82 6.61
C ALA A 8 -13.01 -8.28 6.15
N GLN A 9 -13.01 -8.53 4.84
CA GLN A 9 -12.76 -9.85 4.25
C GLN A 9 -11.41 -9.93 3.52
N ALA A 10 -10.65 -8.83 3.50
CA ALA A 10 -9.40 -8.75 2.75
C ALA A 10 -8.24 -9.37 3.52
N ASP A 11 -7.60 -10.37 2.92
CA ASP A 11 -6.38 -10.99 3.45
C ASP A 11 -5.13 -10.12 3.17
N VAL A 12 -5.20 -9.29 2.13
CA VAL A 12 -4.13 -8.41 1.62
C VAL A 12 -4.75 -7.08 1.19
N ALA A 13 -4.02 -5.99 1.40
CA ALA A 13 -4.41 -4.68 0.89
C ALA A 13 -3.30 -4.03 0.05
N LEU A 14 -3.69 -3.47 -1.09
CA LEU A 14 -2.88 -2.56 -1.89
C LEU A 14 -3.36 -1.12 -1.63
N LEU A 15 -2.53 -0.34 -0.96
CA LEU A 15 -2.78 1.07 -0.67
C LEU A 15 -2.15 1.94 -1.76
N MET A 16 -3.01 2.56 -2.58
CA MET A 16 -2.58 3.40 -3.69
C MET A 16 -2.39 4.84 -3.23
N VAL A 17 -1.28 5.45 -3.66
CA VAL A 17 -0.88 6.81 -3.30
C VAL A 17 -0.46 7.55 -4.58
N PRO A 18 -0.98 8.75 -4.85
CA PRO A 18 -0.55 9.50 -6.03
C PRO A 18 0.82 10.13 -5.79
N ALA A 19 1.68 10.12 -6.82
CA ALA A 19 2.95 10.84 -6.82
C ALA A 19 2.80 12.34 -7.16
N ASP A 20 1.67 12.69 -7.77
CA ASP A 20 1.34 14.06 -8.19
C ASP A 20 1.11 15.01 -7.00
N GLY A 21 0.70 16.25 -7.30
CA GLY A 21 0.42 17.29 -6.30
C GLY A 21 -0.70 16.94 -5.30
N ASN A 22 -1.47 15.86 -5.53
CA ASN A 22 -2.50 15.41 -4.60
C ASN A 22 -1.96 14.51 -3.48
N PHE A 23 -0.64 14.26 -3.43
CA PHE A 23 -0.05 13.44 -2.37
C PHE A 23 -0.36 14.00 -0.96
N THR A 24 -0.15 15.30 -0.76
CA THR A 24 -0.31 15.95 0.55
C THR A 24 -1.75 15.92 1.04
N THR A 25 -2.72 16.12 0.14
CA THR A 25 -4.15 16.05 0.44
C THR A 25 -4.57 14.60 0.76
N ALA A 26 -3.98 13.61 0.10
CA ALA A 26 -4.28 12.20 0.33
C ALA A 26 -3.87 11.71 1.74
N ILE A 27 -2.79 12.25 2.30
CA ILE A 27 -2.25 11.85 3.62
C ILE A 27 -2.61 12.84 4.76
N GLN A 28 -3.35 13.90 4.45
CA GLN A 28 -3.66 14.99 5.37
C GLN A 28 -4.25 14.49 6.70
N LYS A 29 -3.80 15.10 7.80
CA LYS A 29 -4.39 14.90 9.13
C LYS A 29 -5.76 15.58 9.16
N GLY A 30 -6.79 14.86 9.55
CA GLY A 30 -8.08 15.48 9.82
C GLY A 30 -8.06 16.21 11.16
N ASN A 31 -8.62 17.41 11.19
CA ASN A 31 -8.87 18.16 12.41
C ASN A 31 -10.31 18.68 12.38
N HIS A 32 -11.20 17.92 13.02
CA HIS A 32 -12.63 18.23 13.11
C HIS A 32 -12.91 19.59 13.77
N LYS A 33 -11.98 20.10 14.59
CA LYS A 33 -12.12 21.43 15.23
C LYS A 33 -11.80 22.59 14.28
N LEU A 34 -10.97 22.34 13.26
CA LEU A 34 -10.58 23.34 12.24
C LEU A 34 -11.29 23.12 10.90
N GLY A 35 -12.22 22.17 10.82
CA GLY A 35 -12.89 21.81 9.57
C GLY A 35 -12.01 21.07 8.55
N GLU A 36 -10.80 20.63 8.95
CA GLU A 36 -9.87 19.93 8.07
C GLU A 36 -10.32 18.47 7.86
N ILE A 37 -10.63 18.12 6.62
CA ILE A 37 -11.04 16.77 6.25
C ILE A 37 -9.82 15.85 6.24
N GLN A 38 -9.96 14.67 6.84
CA GLN A 38 -8.91 13.67 6.83
C GLN A 38 -8.69 13.11 5.41
N GLY A 39 -7.42 13.03 5.00
CA GLY A 39 -7.04 12.42 3.73
C GLY A 39 -7.47 10.95 3.64
N GLN A 40 -7.98 10.54 2.47
CA GLN A 40 -8.52 9.20 2.28
C GLN A 40 -7.48 8.10 2.47
N THR A 41 -6.25 8.28 1.99
CA THR A 41 -5.15 7.30 2.18
C THR A 41 -4.85 7.09 3.66
N ARG A 42 -4.86 8.16 4.46
CA ARG A 42 -4.67 8.08 5.91
C ARG A 42 -5.83 7.34 6.60
N GLN A 43 -7.07 7.62 6.19
CA GLN A 43 -8.25 6.94 6.71
C GLN A 43 -8.23 5.44 6.38
N HIS A 44 -7.92 5.09 5.13
CA HIS A 44 -7.81 3.71 4.66
C HIS A 44 -6.70 2.96 5.40
N ALA A 45 -5.51 3.54 5.54
CA ALA A 45 -4.42 2.96 6.31
C ALA A 45 -4.81 2.63 7.77
N ARG A 46 -5.64 3.49 8.39
CA ARG A 46 -6.17 3.27 9.74
C ARG A 46 -7.18 2.14 9.80
N LEU A 47 -8.08 2.10 8.84
CA LEU A 47 -9.10 1.04 8.79
C LEU A 47 -8.46 -0.33 8.56
N LEU A 48 -7.44 -0.42 7.70
CA LEU A 48 -6.76 -1.68 7.39
C LEU A 48 -6.12 -2.32 8.63
N VAL A 49 -5.43 -1.53 9.46
CA VAL A 49 -4.83 -2.06 10.70
C VAL A 49 -5.90 -2.46 11.73
N LEU A 50 -6.98 -1.69 11.85
CA LEU A 50 -8.09 -2.00 12.77
C LEU A 50 -8.88 -3.24 12.36
N LEU A 51 -9.01 -3.48 11.05
CA LEU A 51 -9.69 -4.66 10.49
C LEU A 51 -8.78 -5.89 10.46
N GLY A 52 -7.52 -5.76 10.89
CA GLY A 52 -6.61 -6.89 11.06
C GLY A 52 -5.93 -7.37 9.78
N VAL A 53 -5.84 -6.52 8.75
CA VAL A 53 -5.10 -6.84 7.53
C VAL A 53 -3.61 -6.95 7.86
N LYS A 54 -3.03 -8.14 7.65
CA LYS A 54 -1.65 -8.46 8.02
C LYS A 54 -0.64 -8.26 6.89
N GLN A 55 -1.12 -8.09 5.66
CA GLN A 55 -0.30 -7.97 4.45
C GLN A 55 -0.66 -6.68 3.73
N LEU A 56 0.26 -5.73 3.72
CA LEU A 56 0.06 -4.40 3.15
C LEU A 56 1.10 -4.14 2.07
N LEU A 57 0.64 -3.65 0.91
CA LEU A 57 1.47 -3.16 -0.17
C LEU A 57 1.15 -1.69 -0.42
N ILE A 58 2.15 -0.92 -0.82
CA ILE A 58 1.97 0.50 -1.19
C ILE A 58 2.35 0.67 -2.66
N GLY A 59 1.42 1.18 -3.45
CA GLY A 59 1.67 1.57 -4.83
C GLY A 59 1.73 3.09 -4.94
N VAL A 60 2.93 3.63 -5.19
CA VAL A 60 3.13 5.04 -5.53
C VAL A 60 2.83 5.21 -7.02
N ASN A 61 1.61 5.61 -7.32
CA ASN A 61 1.04 5.66 -8.66
C ASN A 61 1.21 7.04 -9.32
N LYS A 62 1.03 7.10 -10.64
CA LYS A 62 1.19 8.30 -11.47
C LYS A 62 2.61 8.87 -11.49
N MET A 63 3.62 7.99 -11.43
CA MET A 63 5.03 8.40 -11.54
C MET A 63 5.32 9.13 -12.86
N ASP A 64 4.53 8.90 -13.90
CA ASP A 64 4.58 9.58 -15.20
C ASP A 64 4.12 11.06 -15.17
N SER A 65 3.33 11.45 -14.17
CA SER A 65 2.63 12.74 -14.11
C SER A 65 3.11 13.62 -12.93
N ASP A 66 4.33 13.39 -12.44
CA ASP A 66 4.89 14.19 -11.36
C ASP A 66 5.17 15.65 -11.81
N PRO A 67 4.71 16.68 -11.08
CA PRO A 67 4.90 18.08 -11.45
C PRO A 67 6.36 18.52 -11.55
N ALA A 68 7.26 17.89 -10.78
CA ALA A 68 8.68 18.20 -10.85
C ALA A 68 9.35 17.52 -12.06
N GLY A 69 8.77 16.46 -12.61
CA GLY A 69 9.20 15.78 -13.82
C GLY A 69 8.95 14.27 -13.74
N PRO A 70 8.67 13.60 -14.87
CA PRO A 70 8.26 12.19 -14.87
C PRO A 70 9.35 11.28 -14.31
N TYR A 71 8.92 10.25 -13.55
CA TYR A 71 9.72 9.13 -13.05
C TYR A 71 10.90 9.50 -12.14
N LYS A 72 10.83 10.62 -11.41
CA LYS A 72 11.90 11.08 -10.51
C LYS A 72 12.06 10.19 -9.28
N LYS A 73 13.31 9.79 -9.00
CA LYS A 73 13.66 8.97 -7.82
C LYS A 73 13.45 9.75 -6.52
N GLU A 74 13.82 11.02 -6.51
CA GLU A 74 13.78 11.89 -5.34
C GLU A 74 12.35 12.00 -4.82
N ARG A 75 11.38 12.16 -5.75
CA ARG A 75 9.96 12.22 -5.42
C ARG A 75 9.45 10.91 -4.82
N PHE A 76 9.83 9.78 -5.39
CA PHE A 76 9.47 8.47 -4.83
C PHE A 76 10.01 8.28 -3.42
N VAL A 77 11.28 8.66 -3.17
CA VAL A 77 11.90 8.54 -1.84
C VAL A 77 11.17 9.42 -0.82
N GLU A 78 10.89 10.67 -1.16
CA GLU A 78 10.11 11.59 -0.32
C GLU A 78 8.75 10.97 0.08
N ILE A 79 7.99 10.49 -0.91
CA ILE A 79 6.67 9.87 -0.68
C ILE A 79 6.80 8.61 0.16
N SER A 80 7.79 7.76 -0.13
CA SER A 80 8.03 6.52 0.61
C SER A 80 8.27 6.81 2.10
N ASP A 81 9.15 7.76 2.40
CA ASP A 81 9.52 8.08 3.78
C ASP A 81 8.35 8.72 4.55
N GLU A 82 7.60 9.61 3.89
CA GLU A 82 6.41 10.20 4.49
C GLU A 82 5.29 9.16 4.69
N MET A 83 5.12 8.22 3.76
CA MET A 83 4.19 7.10 3.91
C MET A 83 4.56 6.19 5.07
N LYS A 84 5.84 5.83 5.23
CA LYS A 84 6.31 5.05 6.39
C LYS A 84 6.02 5.79 7.70
N SER A 85 6.34 7.09 7.77
CA SER A 85 6.05 7.92 8.93
C SER A 85 4.54 7.97 9.25
N MET A 86 3.72 8.09 8.22
CA MET A 86 2.26 8.15 8.33
C MET A 86 1.68 6.83 8.86
N LEU A 87 2.14 5.68 8.35
CA LEU A 87 1.67 4.36 8.79
C LEU A 87 1.96 4.11 10.27
N VAL A 88 3.18 4.42 10.72
CA VAL A 88 3.55 4.29 12.13
C VAL A 88 2.67 5.19 13.01
N LYS A 89 2.42 6.44 12.61
CA LYS A 89 1.51 7.37 13.31
C LYS A 89 0.06 6.89 13.37
N VAL A 90 -0.37 6.09 12.40
CA VAL A 90 -1.74 5.58 12.29
C VAL A 90 -1.95 4.29 13.12
N GLY A 91 -0.86 3.63 13.54
CA GLY A 91 -0.90 2.47 14.42
C GLY A 91 -0.24 1.21 13.87
N TRP A 92 0.42 1.27 12.71
CA TRP A 92 1.22 0.17 12.20
C TRP A 92 2.52 0.01 12.99
N LYS A 93 2.93 -1.23 13.24
CA LYS A 93 4.21 -1.51 13.93
C LYS A 93 5.38 -1.04 13.06
N LYS A 94 6.31 -0.29 13.64
CA LYS A 94 7.48 0.24 12.91
C LYS A 94 8.29 -0.87 12.22
N GLU A 95 8.58 -1.95 12.93
CA GLU A 95 9.31 -3.10 12.37
C GLU A 95 8.63 -3.73 11.16
N PHE A 96 7.29 -3.81 11.20
CA PHE A 96 6.50 -4.32 10.08
C PHE A 96 6.58 -3.37 8.88
N VAL A 97 6.44 -2.06 9.10
CA VAL A 97 6.53 -1.05 8.04
C VAL A 97 7.92 -1.04 7.38
N ASP A 98 8.98 -1.18 8.16
CA ASP A 98 10.35 -1.09 7.63
C ASP A 98 10.79 -2.37 6.89
N LYS A 99 10.36 -3.55 7.35
CA LYS A 99 10.81 -4.85 6.82
C LYS A 99 9.81 -5.55 5.91
N SER A 100 8.52 -5.36 6.14
CA SER A 100 7.46 -6.19 5.56
C SER A 100 6.43 -5.42 4.74
N VAL A 101 6.64 -4.14 4.44
CA VAL A 101 5.77 -3.36 3.56
C VAL A 101 6.51 -2.98 2.28
N PRO A 102 6.23 -3.66 1.14
CA PRO A 102 6.75 -3.24 -0.16
C PRO A 102 6.10 -1.94 -0.62
N ILE A 103 6.93 -0.99 -1.04
CA ILE A 103 6.56 0.31 -1.60
C ILE A 103 7.08 0.37 -3.03
N LEU A 104 6.16 0.42 -4.00
CA LEU A 104 6.45 0.23 -5.41
C LEU A 104 6.16 1.52 -6.18
N PRO A 105 7.10 2.06 -6.99
CA PRO A 105 6.80 3.11 -7.94
C PRO A 105 6.11 2.49 -9.16
N ILE A 106 4.93 2.98 -9.52
CA ILE A 106 4.12 2.47 -10.64
C ILE A 106 3.51 3.60 -11.47
N SER A 107 3.23 3.31 -12.74
CA SER A 107 2.28 4.09 -13.53
C SER A 107 1.17 3.17 -14.00
N GLY A 108 -0.03 3.34 -13.44
CA GLY A 108 -1.21 2.60 -13.87
C GLY A 108 -1.61 2.93 -15.31
N TRP A 109 -1.31 4.15 -15.78
CA TRP A 109 -1.67 4.59 -17.13
C TRP A 109 -0.72 4.06 -18.20
N GLN A 110 0.59 4.16 -17.95
CA GLN A 110 1.63 3.68 -18.89
C GLN A 110 1.92 2.18 -18.75
N GLY A 111 1.44 1.55 -17.67
CA GLY A 111 1.68 0.13 -17.38
C GLY A 111 3.02 -0.16 -16.70
N ASP A 112 3.76 0.88 -16.32
CA ASP A 112 5.09 0.76 -15.72
C ASP A 112 5.05 0.05 -14.36
N ASN A 113 5.93 -0.96 -14.20
CA ASN A 113 6.09 -1.76 -12.99
C ASN A 113 4.82 -2.52 -12.54
N LEU A 114 3.81 -2.68 -13.41
CA LEU A 114 2.64 -3.50 -13.11
C LEU A 114 2.94 -4.99 -13.30
N ILE A 115 3.35 -5.37 -14.52
CA ILE A 115 3.64 -6.75 -14.92
C ILE A 115 5.11 -6.90 -15.30
N THR A 116 5.65 -5.90 -16.00
CA THR A 116 7.04 -5.85 -16.46
C THR A 116 7.76 -4.66 -15.83
N LYS A 117 9.06 -4.81 -15.63
CA LYS A 117 9.91 -3.71 -15.15
C LYS A 117 9.88 -2.55 -16.15
N SER A 118 9.73 -1.34 -15.63
CA SER A 118 9.76 -0.11 -16.41
C SER A 118 11.15 0.17 -16.98
N THR A 119 11.20 0.63 -18.23
CA THR A 119 12.41 1.22 -18.82
C THR A 119 12.60 2.69 -18.45
N ASN A 120 11.54 3.36 -18.00
CA ASN A 120 11.56 4.78 -17.63
C ASN A 120 12.12 5.01 -16.22
N MET A 121 12.04 3.99 -15.35
CA MET A 121 12.57 4.02 -13.98
C MET A 121 13.82 3.13 -13.87
N THR A 122 14.90 3.49 -14.58
CA THR A 122 16.16 2.71 -14.59
C THR A 122 16.79 2.61 -13.20
N TRP A 123 16.53 3.57 -12.33
CA TRP A 123 16.98 3.61 -10.94
C TRP A 123 16.25 2.63 -10.01
N TRP A 124 15.14 2.04 -10.45
CA TRP A 124 14.37 1.08 -9.65
C TRP A 124 14.88 -0.34 -9.89
N GLU A 125 15.41 -0.98 -8.84
CA GLU A 125 15.92 -2.36 -8.89
C GLU A 125 15.02 -3.35 -8.15
N GLY A 126 13.95 -2.85 -7.53
CA GLY A 126 13.10 -3.59 -6.62
C GLY A 126 13.39 -3.26 -5.16
N GLN A 127 12.48 -3.70 -4.30
CA GLN A 127 12.63 -3.60 -2.86
C GLN A 127 12.66 -4.99 -2.25
N LYS A 128 13.69 -5.27 -1.44
CA LYS A 128 13.76 -6.47 -0.61
C LYS A 128 12.85 -6.29 0.60
N VAL A 129 11.93 -7.23 0.79
CA VAL A 129 11.00 -7.26 1.91
C VAL A 129 10.85 -8.67 2.46
N VAL A 130 10.52 -8.78 3.74
CA VAL A 130 10.28 -10.05 4.41
C VAL A 130 8.77 -10.33 4.42
N ASN A 131 8.37 -11.45 3.86
CA ASN A 131 6.96 -11.88 3.87
C ASN A 131 6.52 -12.35 5.27
N THR A 132 5.24 -12.69 5.43
CA THR A 132 4.69 -13.16 6.73
C THR A 132 5.30 -14.49 7.20
N LYS A 133 5.91 -15.27 6.30
CA LYS A 133 6.59 -16.53 6.59
C LYS A 133 8.06 -16.35 6.98
N GLY A 134 8.60 -15.13 6.90
CA GLY A 134 10.00 -14.83 7.21
C GLY A 134 10.95 -14.98 6.01
N GLU A 135 10.43 -15.18 4.80
CA GLU A 135 11.25 -15.30 3.59
C GLU A 135 11.54 -13.90 3.01
N GLU A 136 12.79 -13.67 2.61
CA GLU A 136 13.18 -12.45 1.89
C GLU A 136 12.80 -12.56 0.41
N VAL A 137 12.03 -11.58 -0.06
CA VAL A 137 11.53 -11.50 -1.44
C VAL A 137 11.96 -10.16 -2.03
N ASN A 138 12.55 -10.18 -3.22
CA ASN A 138 12.79 -8.96 -3.99
C ASN A 138 11.58 -8.64 -4.86
N VAL A 139 10.91 -7.52 -4.58
CA VAL A 139 9.70 -7.12 -5.29
C VAL A 139 10.05 -6.02 -6.29
N VAL A 140 9.98 -6.34 -7.59
CA VAL A 140 10.26 -5.38 -8.67
C VAL A 140 8.97 -4.82 -9.26
N THR A 141 7.98 -5.68 -9.54
CA THR A 141 6.69 -5.30 -10.12
C THR A 141 5.53 -5.58 -9.15
N LEU A 142 4.37 -4.99 -9.42
CA LEU A 142 3.14 -5.28 -8.67
C LEU A 142 2.75 -6.76 -8.78
N ARG A 143 2.95 -7.38 -9.94
CA ARG A 143 2.76 -8.82 -10.14
C ARG A 143 3.68 -9.64 -9.24
N ASP A 144 4.96 -9.26 -9.12
CA ASP A 144 5.90 -9.97 -8.24
C ASP A 144 5.48 -9.85 -6.78
N ALA A 145 4.95 -8.68 -6.40
CA ALA A 145 4.45 -8.41 -5.06
C ALA A 145 3.27 -9.33 -4.71
N LEU A 146 2.31 -9.47 -5.64
CA LEU A 146 1.13 -10.31 -5.44
C LEU A 146 1.41 -11.81 -5.54
N ASN A 147 2.44 -12.23 -6.29
CA ASN A 147 2.74 -13.65 -6.45
C ASN A 147 3.77 -14.17 -5.45
N SER A 148 4.77 -13.36 -5.11
CA SER A 148 5.95 -13.81 -4.35
C SER A 148 5.94 -13.30 -2.91
N PHE A 149 5.49 -12.06 -2.68
CA PHE A 149 5.43 -11.49 -1.32
C PHE A 149 4.14 -11.88 -0.60
N VAL A 150 3.00 -11.85 -1.29
CA VAL A 150 1.72 -12.26 -0.70
C VAL A 150 1.74 -13.75 -0.40
N THR A 151 1.33 -14.06 0.82
CA THR A 151 1.17 -15.42 1.32
C THR A 151 -0.30 -15.74 1.52
N LEU A 152 -0.66 -16.99 1.28
CA LEU A 152 -1.99 -17.48 1.61
C LEU A 152 -2.14 -17.50 3.13
N PRO A 153 -3.18 -16.86 3.69
CA PRO A 153 -3.45 -16.94 5.11
C PRO A 153 -3.92 -18.34 5.48
N GLU A 154 -3.68 -18.73 6.74
CA GLU A 154 -4.16 -19.98 7.29
C GLU A 154 -5.69 -20.04 7.25
N ARG A 155 -6.24 -21.07 6.60
CA ARG A 155 -7.67 -21.33 6.54
C ARG A 155 -8.05 -22.32 7.65
N LYS A 156 -8.91 -21.90 8.58
CA LYS A 156 -9.36 -22.73 9.70
C LYS A 156 -10.47 -23.70 9.28
N GLY A 157 -10.11 -24.84 8.69
CA GLY A 157 -11.05 -25.85 8.21
C GLY A 157 -11.84 -26.56 9.33
N ASP A 158 -11.20 -26.78 10.48
CA ASP A 158 -11.79 -27.52 11.61
C ASP A 158 -12.67 -26.64 12.52
N ALA A 159 -12.69 -25.32 12.28
CA ALA A 159 -13.52 -24.41 13.05
C ALA A 159 -15.00 -24.53 12.65
N ALA A 160 -15.90 -24.23 13.59
CA ALA A 160 -17.32 -24.19 13.29
C ALA A 160 -17.62 -23.21 12.15
N MET A 161 -18.36 -23.64 11.14
CA MET A 161 -18.69 -22.84 9.96
C MET A 161 -19.33 -21.50 10.37
N ARG A 162 -18.79 -20.41 9.82
CA ARG A 162 -19.34 -19.05 9.92
C ARG A 162 -19.28 -18.44 8.53
N VAL A 163 -20.42 -18.10 7.97
CA VAL A 163 -20.52 -17.43 6.66
C VAL A 163 -21.30 -16.13 6.85
N PRO A 164 -20.62 -14.97 6.90
CA PRO A 164 -21.32 -13.69 6.90
C PRO A 164 -21.93 -13.46 5.50
N ILE A 165 -23.24 -13.29 5.45
CA ILE A 165 -23.97 -12.99 4.21
C ILE A 165 -23.73 -11.51 3.85
N SER A 166 -23.33 -11.24 2.62
CA SER A 166 -23.12 -9.90 2.08
C SER A 166 -24.05 -9.66 0.89
N GLY A 167 -24.63 -8.45 0.78
CA GLY A 167 -25.42 -8.04 -0.39
C GLY A 167 -26.94 -8.21 -0.32
N ILE A 168 -27.55 -8.03 0.87
CA ILE A 168 -29.00 -7.78 0.99
C ILE A 168 -29.25 -6.27 0.98
#